data_AF-A0A066XT45-F1
#
_entry.id   AF-A0A066XT45-F1
#
_cell.length_a   1.000
_cell.length_b   1.000
_cell.length_c   1.000
_cell.angle_alpha   90.00
_cell.angle_beta   90.00
_cell.angle_gamma   90.00
#
_symmetry.space_group_name_H-M   'P 1'
#
loop_
_entity.id
_entity.type
_entity.pdbx_description
1 polymer ?
#
loop_
_entity_poly.entity_id
_entity_poly.type
_entity_poly.pdbx_seq_one_letter_code
_entity_poly.pdbx_strand_id
1 'polypeptide(L)'
;MSLPQTTRSKEADLYRDAFQVPPPYEAAAYPRVRPRRTLVRSLVSLRVLVCVFLAGLLGWHTIRLERETHYRDAAQHASSSARLTRFEEAVKHCAALKTFPESPKPESRKANPRWNSARGQDRPVVLRNMTLFDGESIAPEPMDIRFEKGLVTELATTASKAISSDGATEHDLHGRFVTPGLVDMHSHHLTSLWPSLPITQDENEINKAYGPLTPFMRILDSMKAYDGATRIIMSGGITSSLILPGSGNIMGGEGTVVKNVLKAGELGEYVVEELLLEHNIPVEERHRYMKLACGENPKQIYGHTSMGNAYILRDQFAKAKEHLRKQDEYCEGVASMSARSDELKLRFVKERGDFPADLSLESTVGMLRGRVAMQNHCYLPEDFETMLRVTGEYGVRVRAFHHALEAWQVPEMLKAYGENVTIATFAEFSLYKFEAYASSLSASRILNEHGIPVAFKSDHVAEERVSLFRRVDELKLMAL
;
A
#
# COMPACT_ATOMS: atom_id res chain seq x y z
N MET A 1 -11.75 -19.52 57.51
CA MET A 1 -10.61 -20.37 57.09
C MET A 1 -10.14 -19.86 55.74
N SER A 2 -8.83 -19.74 55.59
CA SER A 2 -8.10 -18.81 54.71
C SER A 2 -8.08 -19.19 53.23
N LEU A 3 -8.11 -18.18 52.35
CA LEU A 3 -7.75 -18.29 50.94
C LEU A 3 -6.22 -18.35 50.77
N PRO A 4 -5.68 -19.04 49.73
CA PRO A 4 -4.24 -19.15 49.52
C PRO A 4 -3.63 -17.93 48.81
N GLN A 5 -2.37 -17.68 49.18
CA GLN A 5 -1.51 -16.58 48.74
C GLN A 5 -1.10 -16.69 47.26
N THR A 6 -1.22 -15.58 46.53
CA THR A 6 -0.52 -15.34 45.26
C THR A 6 0.79 -14.60 45.55
N THR A 7 1.93 -15.25 45.34
CA THR A 7 3.24 -14.60 45.25
C THR A 7 3.47 -14.17 43.79
N ARG A 8 3.53 -12.85 43.56
CA ARG A 8 3.98 -12.26 42.29
C ARG A 8 5.49 -12.38 42.17
N SER A 9 5.95 -12.82 41.01
CA SER A 9 7.34 -12.81 40.58
C SER A 9 7.81 -11.38 40.30
N LYS A 10 9.12 -11.19 40.49
CA LYS A 10 9.89 -9.99 40.20
C LYS A 10 10.02 -9.81 38.69
N GLU A 11 9.26 -8.90 38.09
CA GLU A 11 9.53 -8.38 36.74
C GLU A 11 8.70 -7.10 36.50
N ALA A 12 8.91 -6.10 37.35
CA ALA A 12 8.29 -4.78 37.20
C ALA A 12 9.31 -3.65 37.46
N ASP A 13 10.57 -3.86 37.07
CA ASP A 13 11.69 -2.93 37.31
C ASP A 13 12.23 -2.26 36.02
N LEU A 14 11.46 -2.17 34.92
CA LEU A 14 11.96 -1.57 33.67
C LEU A 14 11.16 -0.40 33.09
N TYR A 15 10.20 0.16 33.83
CA TYR A 15 9.56 1.43 33.46
C TYR A 15 9.41 2.36 34.66
N ARG A 16 10.53 2.96 35.07
CA ARG A 16 10.53 4.16 35.92
C ARG A 16 11.59 5.11 35.41
N ASP A 17 11.22 5.95 34.45
CA ASP A 17 11.57 7.37 34.47
C ASP A 17 10.76 8.16 33.44
N ALA A 18 10.56 9.45 33.74
CA ALA A 18 9.86 10.47 32.94
C ALA A 18 8.32 10.59 33.08
N PHE A 19 7.82 10.72 34.31
CA PHE A 19 6.76 11.70 34.60
C PHE A 19 7.20 12.56 35.78
N GLN A 20 7.82 13.71 35.49
CA GLN A 20 8.09 14.73 36.50
C GLN A 20 6.78 15.41 36.89
N VAL A 21 6.22 14.97 38.01
CA VAL A 21 5.17 15.69 38.75
C VAL A 21 5.81 16.92 39.40
N PRO A 22 5.27 18.15 39.23
CA PRO A 22 5.79 19.32 39.93
C PRO A 22 5.54 19.19 41.44
N PRO A 23 6.44 19.73 42.29
CA PRO A 23 6.39 19.51 43.73
C PRO A 23 5.12 20.09 44.36
N PRO A 24 4.57 19.43 45.40
CA PRO A 24 3.49 20.00 46.20
C PRO A 24 3.99 21.25 46.92
N TYR A 25 3.19 22.32 46.88
CA TYR A 25 3.45 23.48 47.71
C TYR A 25 3.28 23.08 49.19
N GLU A 26 4.39 23.03 49.94
CA GLU A 26 4.36 23.01 51.39
C GLU A 26 4.23 24.45 51.88
N ALA A 27 3.07 24.79 52.46
CA ALA A 27 2.92 26.00 53.24
C ALA A 27 3.59 25.82 54.60
N ALA A 28 4.87 26.16 54.70
CA ALA A 28 5.56 26.31 55.99
C ALA A 28 5.05 27.58 56.70
N ALA A 29 4.22 27.39 57.73
CA ALA A 29 3.83 28.43 58.67
C ALA A 29 5.00 28.75 59.62
N TYR A 30 5.82 29.73 59.28
CA TYR A 30 6.76 30.37 60.20
C TYR A 30 6.13 31.61 60.85
N PRO A 31 6.18 31.78 62.17
CA PRO A 31 5.80 33.03 62.81
C PRO A 31 6.89 34.08 62.56
N ARG A 32 6.67 34.98 61.59
CA ARG A 32 7.52 36.17 61.42
C ARG A 32 7.18 37.20 62.50
N VAL A 33 8.04 37.29 63.51
CA VAL A 33 8.14 38.41 64.43
C VAL A 33 8.39 39.68 63.60
N ARG A 34 7.42 40.60 63.55
CA ARG A 34 7.58 41.92 62.93
C ARG A 34 8.34 42.84 63.90
N PRO A 35 9.50 43.39 63.54
CA PRO A 35 10.03 44.54 64.26
C PRO A 35 9.14 45.76 63.94
N ARG A 36 8.70 46.48 64.98
CA ARG A 36 8.07 47.80 64.86
C ARG A 36 9.06 48.73 64.13
N ARG A 37 8.90 48.89 62.81
CA ARG A 37 9.47 50.03 62.10
C ARG A 37 8.55 51.22 62.35
N THR A 38 9.09 52.22 63.03
CA THR A 38 8.54 53.57 63.10
C THR A 38 8.38 54.10 61.67
N LEU A 39 7.14 54.18 61.20
CA LEU A 39 6.83 54.79 59.93
C LEU A 39 6.95 56.30 60.14
N VAL A 40 8.07 56.88 59.71
CA VAL A 40 8.18 58.31 59.48
C VAL A 40 7.11 58.64 58.44
N ARG A 41 6.01 59.27 58.86
CA ARG A 41 5.03 59.89 57.97
C ARG A 41 5.71 61.08 57.29
N SER A 42 6.46 60.79 56.23
CA SER A 42 6.65 61.78 55.17
C SER A 42 5.26 62.02 54.58
N LEU A 43 4.75 63.23 54.71
CA LEU A 43 3.51 63.69 54.11
C LEU A 43 3.69 63.69 52.59
N VAL A 44 3.59 62.51 51.98
CA VAL A 44 3.37 62.39 50.55
C VAL A 44 1.97 62.93 50.31
N SER A 45 1.90 64.18 49.86
CA SER A 45 0.68 64.88 49.49
C SER A 45 -0.26 63.97 48.70
N LEU A 46 -1.57 64.05 48.94
CA LEU A 46 -2.61 63.33 48.18
C LEU A 46 -2.40 63.48 46.66
N ARG A 47 -1.86 64.61 46.21
CA ARG A 47 -1.49 64.86 44.81
C ARG A 47 -0.42 63.90 44.30
N VAL A 48 0.59 63.57 45.10
CA VAL A 48 1.66 62.63 44.71
C VAL A 48 1.13 61.20 44.64
N LEU A 49 0.26 60.78 45.55
CA LEU A 49 -0.40 59.47 45.48
C LEU A 49 -1.30 59.34 44.24
N VAL A 50 -2.07 60.38 43.90
CA VAL A 50 -2.86 60.43 42.67
C VAL A 50 -1.96 60.39 41.43
N CYS A 51 -0.86 61.14 41.40
CA CYS A 51 0.09 61.09 40.29
C CYS A 51 0.75 59.72 40.14
N VAL A 52 1.13 59.05 41.23
CA VAL A 52 1.70 57.70 41.19
C VAL A 52 0.66 56.67 40.72
N PHE A 53 -0.59 56.80 41.16
CA PHE A 53 -1.68 55.92 40.71
C PHE A 53 -2.00 56.12 39.22
N LEU A 54 -2.07 57.36 38.74
CA LEU A 54 -2.26 57.67 37.32
C LEU A 54 -1.07 57.22 36.47
N ALA A 55 0.17 57.39 36.95
CA ALA A 55 1.37 56.87 36.29
C ALA A 55 1.39 55.33 36.27
N GLY A 56 0.92 54.67 37.34
CA GLY A 56 0.76 53.22 37.41
C GLY A 56 -0.31 52.70 36.45
N LEU A 57 -1.45 53.40 36.31
CA LEU A 57 -2.49 53.07 35.33
C LEU A 57 -1.99 53.24 33.90
N LEU A 58 -1.30 54.35 33.59
CA LEU A 58 -0.67 54.58 32.29
C LEU A 58 0.37 53.49 31.98
N GLY A 59 1.25 53.18 32.93
CA GLY A 59 2.24 52.10 32.79
C GLY A 59 1.60 50.71 32.61
N TRP A 60 0.50 50.44 33.30
CA TRP A 60 -0.26 49.19 33.11
C TRP A 60 -0.90 49.11 31.72
N HIS A 61 -1.46 50.22 31.22
CA HIS A 61 -2.01 50.28 29.86
C HIS A 61 -0.92 50.13 28.79
N THR A 62 0.26 50.72 28.96
CA THR A 62 1.37 50.52 28.02
C THR A 62 1.89 49.09 28.04
N ILE A 63 2.07 48.48 29.21
CA ILE A 63 2.47 47.06 29.33
C ILE A 63 1.43 46.14 28.69
N ARG A 64 0.14 46.44 28.87
CA ARG A 64 -0.94 45.65 28.26
C ARG A 64 -0.95 45.80 26.73
N LEU A 65 -0.76 47.01 26.21
CA LEU A 65 -0.67 47.26 24.77
C LEU A 65 0.55 46.56 24.17
N GLU A 66 1.72 46.68 24.78
CA GLU A 66 2.96 46.00 24.35
C GLU A 66 2.81 44.47 24.37
N ARG A 67 2.16 43.94 25.42
CA ARG A 67 1.85 42.53 25.53
C ARG A 67 0.85 42.08 24.45
N GLU A 68 -0.18 42.87 24.15
CA GLU A 68 -1.13 42.58 23.08
C GLU A 68 -0.49 42.66 21.69
N THR A 69 0.39 43.64 21.43
CA THR A 69 1.14 43.73 20.16
C THR A 69 2.09 42.55 20.03
N HIS A 70 2.85 42.22 21.08
CA HIS A 70 3.75 41.06 21.07
C HIS A 70 2.98 39.75 20.80
N TYR A 71 1.81 39.55 21.41
CA TYR A 71 0.99 38.36 21.13
C TYR A 71 0.44 38.35 19.70
N ARG A 72 0.04 39.51 19.16
CA ARG A 72 -0.41 39.62 17.76
C ARG A 72 0.72 39.32 16.78
N ASP A 73 1.90 39.88 17.01
CA ASP A 73 3.08 39.64 16.17
C ASP A 73 3.51 38.18 16.24
N ALA A 74 3.56 37.59 17.43
CA ALA A 74 3.85 36.16 17.60
C ALA A 74 2.82 35.28 16.88
N ALA A 75 1.53 35.59 16.98
CA ALA A 75 0.46 34.87 16.28
C ALA A 75 0.55 35.04 14.76
N GLN A 76 0.89 36.23 14.28
CA GLN A 76 1.07 36.51 12.85
C GLN A 76 2.30 35.79 12.29
N HIS A 77 3.42 35.78 13.03
CA HIS A 77 4.62 35.02 12.68
C HIS A 77 4.34 33.50 12.65
N ALA A 78 3.69 32.96 13.67
CA ALA A 78 3.30 31.54 13.71
C ALA A 78 2.37 31.18 12.53
N SER A 79 1.38 32.03 12.24
CA SER A 79 0.47 31.83 11.10
C SER A 79 1.19 31.90 9.75
N SER A 80 2.19 32.78 9.62
CA SER A 80 2.97 32.93 8.40
C SER A 80 3.91 31.74 8.20
N SER A 81 4.60 31.30 9.26
CA SER A 81 5.41 30.08 9.24
C SER A 81 4.59 28.86 8.84
N ALA A 82 3.42 28.63 9.45
CA ALA A 82 2.55 27.50 9.11
C ALA A 82 2.07 27.53 7.65
N ARG A 83 1.76 28.70 7.10
CA ARG A 83 1.36 28.84 5.69
C ARG A 83 2.52 28.59 4.72
N LEU A 84 3.73 29.00 5.07
CA LEU A 84 4.92 28.69 4.27
C LEU A 84 5.19 27.19 4.25
N THR A 85 5.09 26.51 5.41
CA THR A 85 5.21 25.05 5.48
C THR A 85 4.16 24.36 4.59
N ARG A 86 2.90 24.80 4.64
CA ARG A 86 1.84 24.28 3.76
C ARG A 86 2.15 24.49 2.28
N PHE A 87 2.74 25.63 1.91
CA PHE A 87 3.17 25.87 0.54
C PHE A 87 4.30 24.92 0.13
N GLU A 88 5.30 24.70 1.00
CA GLU A 88 6.39 23.74 0.74
C GLU A 88 5.88 22.30 0.61
N GLU A 89 4.90 21.90 1.44
CA GLU A 89 4.21 20.62 1.33
C GLU A 89 3.47 20.51 -0.01
N ALA A 90 2.77 21.57 -0.43
CA ALA A 90 2.11 21.62 -1.73
C ALA A 90 3.11 21.47 -2.90
N VAL A 91 4.29 22.09 -2.82
CA VAL A 91 5.37 21.92 -3.81
C VAL A 91 5.80 20.46 -3.89
N LYS A 92 6.07 19.82 -2.74
CA LYS A 92 6.48 18.41 -2.68
C LYS A 92 5.39 17.49 -3.22
N HIS A 93 4.14 17.73 -2.83
CA HIS A 93 3.00 16.92 -3.26
C HIS A 93 2.79 17.01 -4.78
N CYS A 94 2.78 18.22 -5.33
CA CYS A 94 2.65 18.44 -6.77
C CYS A 94 3.80 17.85 -7.58
N ALA A 95 5.02 17.84 -7.02
CA ALA A 95 6.15 17.13 -7.63
C ALA A 95 5.93 15.61 -7.60
N ALA A 96 5.51 15.05 -6.46
CA ALA A 96 5.26 13.62 -6.30
C ALA A 96 4.15 13.08 -7.22
N LEU A 97 3.18 13.90 -7.63
CA LEU A 97 2.15 13.53 -8.61
C LEU A 97 2.72 13.21 -10.01
N LYS A 98 3.94 13.65 -10.31
CA LYS A 98 4.64 13.40 -11.58
C LYS A 98 5.63 12.22 -11.51
N THR A 99 5.81 11.63 -10.34
CA THR A 99 6.71 10.49 -10.14
C THR A 99 5.93 9.19 -10.34
N PHE A 100 6.47 8.32 -11.19
CA PHE A 100 5.92 6.99 -11.44
C PHE A 100 6.78 5.94 -10.72
N PRO A 101 6.17 4.90 -10.13
CA PRO A 101 6.93 3.80 -9.58
C PRO A 101 7.73 3.12 -10.71
N GLU A 102 9.03 2.93 -10.48
CA GLU A 102 9.91 2.25 -11.42
C GLU A 102 10.17 0.81 -10.95
N SER A 103 10.18 -0.12 -11.89
CA SER A 103 10.67 -1.47 -11.61
C SER A 103 12.20 -1.48 -11.69
N PRO A 104 12.92 -1.88 -10.61
CA PRO A 104 14.37 -1.89 -10.64
C PRO A 104 14.87 -2.90 -11.68
N LYS A 105 15.85 -2.49 -12.49
CA LYS A 105 16.51 -3.40 -13.43
C LYS A 105 17.25 -4.49 -12.65
N PRO A 106 17.01 -5.80 -12.91
CA PRO A 106 17.61 -6.88 -12.12
C PRO A 106 19.12 -6.76 -11.92
N GLU A 107 19.86 -6.42 -12.97
CA GLU A 107 21.31 -6.24 -13.00
C GLU A 107 21.82 -5.05 -12.17
N SER A 108 20.95 -4.08 -11.87
CA SER A 108 21.31 -2.89 -11.07
C SER A 108 21.20 -3.14 -9.56
N ARG A 109 20.58 -4.25 -9.16
CA ARG A 109 20.22 -4.51 -7.77
C ARG A 109 21.44 -4.98 -6.96
N LYS A 110 21.91 -4.10 -6.06
CA LYS A 110 23.03 -4.40 -5.13
C LYS A 110 22.58 -4.87 -3.76
N ALA A 111 21.30 -4.71 -3.44
CA ALA A 111 20.74 -5.10 -2.15
C ALA A 111 19.29 -5.60 -2.30
N ASN A 112 18.87 -6.46 -1.37
CA ASN A 112 17.48 -6.84 -1.21
C ASN A 112 16.86 -6.07 -0.05
N PRO A 113 15.92 -5.14 -0.27
CA PRO A 113 15.30 -4.35 0.82
C PRO A 113 14.52 -5.21 1.82
N ARG A 114 14.17 -6.44 1.47
CA ARG A 114 13.51 -7.41 2.36
C ARG A 114 14.48 -8.29 3.16
N TRP A 115 15.78 -8.26 2.87
CA TRP A 115 16.74 -9.06 3.61
C TRP A 115 17.00 -8.41 4.98
N ASN A 116 16.99 -9.21 6.04
CA ASN A 116 17.42 -8.82 7.38
C ASN A 116 18.33 -9.91 7.97
N SER A 117 19.18 -9.54 8.93
CA SER A 117 20.15 -10.46 9.54
C SER A 117 19.54 -11.43 10.56
N ALA A 118 18.28 -11.22 10.98
CA ALA A 118 17.64 -12.10 11.94
C ALA A 118 17.05 -13.37 11.31
N ARG A 119 16.67 -13.30 10.04
CA ARG A 119 15.96 -14.37 9.30
C ARG A 119 16.53 -14.66 7.92
N GLY A 120 17.25 -13.70 7.34
CA GLY A 120 17.89 -13.84 6.04
C GLY A 120 19.04 -14.84 6.08
N GLN A 121 19.61 -15.13 4.90
CA GLN A 121 20.80 -15.96 4.80
C GLN A 121 21.96 -15.34 5.61
N ASP A 122 22.43 -16.04 6.64
CA ASP A 122 23.61 -15.65 7.45
C ASP A 122 24.93 -15.85 6.68
N ARG A 123 24.91 -16.78 5.73
CA ARG A 123 26.03 -17.13 4.84
C ARG A 123 25.52 -17.26 3.41
N PRO A 124 26.38 -17.04 2.40
CA PRO A 124 26.04 -17.35 1.02
C PRO A 124 25.59 -18.81 0.89
N VAL A 125 24.66 -19.08 -0.02
CA VAL A 125 24.19 -20.45 -0.31
C VAL A 125 24.57 -20.79 -1.74
N VAL A 126 25.16 -21.96 -1.94
CA VAL A 126 25.48 -22.47 -3.28
C VAL A 126 24.66 -23.74 -3.53
N LEU A 127 23.86 -23.73 -4.59
CA LEU A 127 23.21 -24.94 -5.10
C LEU A 127 24.05 -25.46 -6.26
N ARG A 128 24.47 -26.73 -6.17
CA ARG A 128 25.30 -27.40 -7.16
C ARG A 128 24.49 -28.36 -8.01
N ASN A 129 24.92 -28.55 -9.26
CA ASN A 129 24.48 -29.61 -10.14
C ASN A 129 22.94 -29.64 -10.27
N MET A 130 22.35 -28.51 -10.65
CA MET A 130 20.91 -28.36 -10.85
C MET A 130 20.55 -28.37 -12.33
N THR A 131 19.34 -28.84 -12.65
CA THR A 131 18.70 -28.54 -13.93
C THR A 131 17.97 -27.21 -13.80
N LEU A 132 18.50 -26.14 -14.40
CA LEU A 132 17.90 -24.82 -14.31
C LEU A 132 16.79 -24.67 -15.36
N PHE A 133 15.59 -24.28 -14.92
CA PHE A 133 14.60 -23.64 -15.77
C PHE A 133 14.55 -22.17 -15.39
N ASP A 134 14.96 -21.28 -16.26
CA ASP A 134 15.08 -19.83 -15.96
C ASP A 134 13.75 -19.07 -16.05
N GLY A 135 12.68 -19.77 -16.43
CA GLY A 135 11.35 -19.19 -16.69
C GLY A 135 11.00 -19.15 -18.18
N GLU A 136 11.99 -19.31 -19.07
CA GLU A 136 11.81 -19.34 -20.52
C GLU A 136 12.29 -20.66 -21.13
N SER A 137 13.42 -21.19 -20.64
CA SER A 137 14.05 -22.38 -21.19
C SER A 137 14.73 -23.23 -20.11
N ILE A 138 14.92 -24.51 -20.42
CA ILE A 138 15.72 -25.41 -19.60
C ILE A 138 17.17 -25.29 -20.08
N ALA A 139 18.09 -24.99 -19.17
CA ALA A 139 19.51 -24.94 -19.46
C ALA A 139 19.99 -26.28 -20.03
N PRO A 140 20.83 -26.27 -21.10
CA PRO A 140 21.25 -27.49 -21.79
C PRO A 140 22.23 -28.34 -20.96
N GLU A 141 22.84 -27.75 -19.93
CA GLU A 141 23.86 -28.38 -19.09
C GLU A 141 23.51 -28.20 -17.61
N PRO A 142 24.03 -29.06 -16.71
CA PRO A 142 23.94 -28.84 -15.27
C PRO A 142 24.56 -27.51 -14.86
N MET A 143 23.85 -26.79 -14.00
CA MET A 143 24.22 -25.45 -13.53
C MET A 143 24.54 -25.46 -12.03
N ASP A 144 25.32 -24.47 -11.60
CA ASP A 144 25.51 -24.09 -10.21
C ASP A 144 25.04 -22.63 -10.05
N ILE A 145 24.45 -22.30 -8.88
CA ILE A 145 23.99 -20.94 -8.57
C ILE A 145 24.39 -20.54 -7.15
N ARG A 146 24.82 -19.29 -7.00
CA ARG A 146 25.16 -18.68 -5.70
C ARG A 146 24.14 -17.62 -5.33
N PHE A 147 23.69 -17.68 -4.08
CA PHE A 147 22.85 -16.67 -3.46
C PHE A 147 23.61 -15.98 -2.34
N GLU A 148 23.44 -14.66 -2.24
CA GLU A 148 23.93 -13.88 -1.12
C GLU A 148 22.94 -12.77 -0.77
N LYS A 149 22.61 -12.65 0.52
CA LYS A 149 21.67 -11.65 1.05
C LYS A 149 20.36 -11.58 0.28
N GLY A 150 19.84 -12.74 -0.12
CA GLY A 150 18.59 -12.87 -0.86
C GLY A 150 18.63 -12.38 -2.31
N LEU A 151 19.82 -12.29 -2.91
CA LEU A 151 20.05 -12.04 -4.34
C LEU A 151 20.77 -13.22 -4.97
N VAL A 152 20.55 -13.44 -6.27
CA VAL A 152 21.40 -14.30 -7.10
C VAL A 152 22.65 -13.49 -7.45
N THR A 153 23.85 -13.99 -7.11
CA THR A 153 25.11 -13.28 -7.36
C THR A 153 25.92 -13.91 -8.49
N GLU A 154 25.85 -15.23 -8.65
CA GLU A 154 26.60 -15.96 -9.67
C GLU A 154 25.76 -17.11 -10.23
N LEU A 155 25.89 -17.36 -11.52
CA LEU A 155 25.32 -18.49 -12.23
C LEU A 155 26.36 -19.00 -13.23
N ALA A 156 26.67 -20.29 -13.21
CA ALA A 156 27.66 -20.89 -14.10
C ALA A 156 27.34 -22.36 -14.36
N THR A 157 27.94 -22.95 -15.40
CA THR A 157 27.85 -24.39 -15.62
C THR A 157 28.63 -25.14 -14.54
N THR A 158 28.12 -26.27 -14.06
CA THR A 158 28.80 -27.09 -13.05
C THR A 158 30.19 -27.53 -13.53
N ALA A 159 30.35 -27.79 -14.83
CA ALA A 159 31.62 -28.19 -15.44
C ALA A 159 32.72 -27.11 -15.32
N SER A 160 32.34 -25.82 -15.33
CA SER A 160 33.30 -24.71 -15.23
C SER A 160 34.01 -24.65 -13.88
N LYS A 161 33.37 -25.16 -12.81
CA LYS A 161 33.80 -25.01 -11.41
C LYS A 161 34.09 -23.55 -11.03
N ALA A 162 33.43 -22.58 -11.67
CA ALA A 162 33.71 -21.16 -11.51
C ALA A 162 33.20 -20.58 -10.18
N ILE A 163 32.09 -21.10 -9.66
CA ILE A 163 31.49 -20.61 -8.41
C ILE A 163 32.28 -21.16 -7.21
N SER A 164 32.83 -20.28 -6.38
CA SER A 164 33.53 -20.66 -5.14
C SER A 164 32.55 -21.09 -4.04
N SER A 165 32.95 -22.06 -3.21
CA SER A 165 32.22 -22.47 -1.99
C SER A 165 32.69 -21.73 -0.74
N ASP A 166 33.62 -20.77 -0.87
CA ASP A 166 34.21 -20.08 0.28
C ASP A 166 33.14 -19.36 1.12
N GLY A 167 33.12 -19.69 2.41
CA GLY A 167 32.18 -19.15 3.39
C GLY A 167 30.71 -19.52 3.16
N ALA A 168 30.41 -20.34 2.14
CA ALA A 168 29.05 -20.68 1.75
C ALA A 168 28.56 -21.99 2.37
N THR A 169 27.24 -22.13 2.48
CA THR A 169 26.58 -23.41 2.69
C THR A 169 26.26 -24.03 1.34
N GLU A 170 26.76 -25.23 1.09
CA GLU A 170 26.62 -25.92 -0.19
C GLU A 170 25.55 -27.02 -0.14
N HIS A 171 24.77 -27.13 -1.22
CA HIS A 171 23.81 -28.20 -1.43
C HIS A 171 23.94 -28.76 -2.86
N ASP A 172 24.37 -30.02 -3.00
CA ASP A 172 24.28 -30.75 -4.27
C ASP A 172 22.85 -31.21 -4.51
N LEU A 173 22.27 -30.78 -5.64
CA LEU A 173 20.90 -31.07 -6.00
C LEU A 173 20.76 -32.31 -6.89
N HIS A 174 21.85 -32.96 -7.29
CA HIS A 174 21.84 -34.21 -8.05
C HIS A 174 20.93 -34.17 -9.31
N GLY A 175 20.96 -33.06 -10.04
CA GLY A 175 20.16 -32.85 -11.25
C GLY A 175 18.69 -32.49 -10.99
N ARG A 176 18.28 -32.15 -9.76
CA ARG A 176 16.92 -31.65 -9.50
C ARG A 176 16.68 -30.32 -10.20
N PHE A 177 15.41 -30.08 -10.55
CA PHE A 177 14.97 -28.83 -11.13
C PHE A 177 15.03 -27.69 -10.11
N VAL A 178 15.51 -26.54 -10.57
CA VAL A 178 15.41 -25.25 -9.89
C VAL A 178 14.74 -24.27 -10.84
N THR A 179 13.72 -23.58 -10.37
CA THR A 179 12.95 -22.59 -11.12
C THR A 179 12.88 -21.27 -10.35
N PRO A 180 12.60 -20.13 -11.02
CA PRO A 180 12.05 -18.98 -10.33
C PRO A 180 10.82 -19.38 -9.53
N GLY A 181 10.60 -18.72 -8.39
CA GLY A 181 9.37 -18.87 -7.65
C GLY A 181 8.19 -18.36 -8.46
N LEU A 182 7.09 -19.12 -8.50
CA LEU A 182 5.88 -18.73 -9.22
C LEU A 182 5.26 -17.48 -8.60
N VAL A 183 4.62 -16.68 -9.45
CA VAL A 183 3.94 -15.43 -9.08
C VAL A 183 2.45 -15.57 -9.34
N ASP A 184 1.66 -15.58 -8.29
CA ASP A 184 0.20 -15.64 -8.39
C ASP A 184 -0.39 -14.23 -8.47
N MET A 185 -0.77 -13.80 -9.67
CA MET A 185 -1.25 -12.43 -9.87
C MET A 185 -2.71 -12.20 -9.45
N HIS A 186 -3.40 -13.18 -8.85
CA HIS A 186 -4.72 -13.00 -8.28
C HIS A 186 -4.97 -13.97 -7.12
N SER A 187 -4.94 -13.42 -5.91
CA SER A 187 -5.20 -14.19 -4.69
C SER A 187 -6.00 -13.38 -3.68
N HIS A 188 -6.68 -14.10 -2.79
CA HIS A 188 -7.39 -13.56 -1.62
C HIS A 188 -6.92 -14.21 -0.31
N HIS A 189 -5.85 -15.01 -0.34
CA HIS A 189 -5.21 -15.45 0.90
C HIS A 189 -4.67 -14.24 1.66
N LEU A 190 -4.46 -14.39 2.97
CA LEU A 190 -4.24 -13.30 3.94
C LEU A 190 -5.49 -12.48 4.23
N THR A 191 -6.56 -12.50 3.43
CA THR A 191 -7.76 -11.68 3.68
C THR A 191 -8.98 -12.56 3.94
N SER A 192 -9.02 -13.74 3.31
CA SER A 192 -9.93 -14.84 3.60
C SER A 192 -9.16 -15.97 4.30
N LEU A 193 -9.13 -15.96 5.63
CA LEU A 193 -8.32 -16.89 6.45
C LEU A 193 -8.57 -18.36 6.14
N TRP A 194 -7.53 -19.19 6.33
CA TRP A 194 -7.63 -20.65 6.40
C TRP A 194 -7.39 -21.17 7.83
N PRO A 195 -8.30 -21.96 8.43
CA PRO A 195 -9.65 -22.28 7.95
C PRO A 195 -10.57 -21.05 7.97
N SER A 196 -11.57 -21.00 7.10
CA SER A 196 -12.42 -19.81 6.92
C SER A 196 -13.64 -19.85 7.83
N LEU A 197 -13.93 -18.71 8.44
CA LEU A 197 -15.21 -18.41 9.10
C LEU A 197 -15.87 -17.21 8.41
N PRO A 198 -17.21 -17.09 8.41
CA PRO A 198 -17.89 -15.95 7.78
C PRO A 198 -17.38 -14.58 8.24
N ILE A 199 -17.05 -14.43 9.53
CA ILE A 199 -16.54 -13.17 10.10
C ILE A 199 -15.08 -12.87 9.74
N THR A 200 -14.36 -13.83 9.14
CA THR A 200 -12.95 -13.69 8.77
C THR A 200 -12.75 -13.45 7.26
N GLN A 201 -13.85 -13.28 6.52
CA GLN A 201 -13.87 -12.93 5.10
C GLN A 201 -13.86 -11.41 4.96
N ASP A 202 -12.66 -10.82 4.98
CA ASP A 202 -12.50 -9.36 4.87
C ASP A 202 -11.99 -8.94 3.48
N GLU A 203 -12.20 -9.78 2.45
CA GLU A 203 -11.74 -9.47 1.10
C GLU A 203 -12.67 -8.54 0.30
N ASN A 204 -13.91 -8.29 0.75
CA ASN A 204 -14.82 -7.32 0.11
C ASN A 204 -15.50 -6.43 1.16
N GLU A 205 -15.69 -5.13 0.84
CA GLU A 205 -16.55 -4.23 1.60
C GLU A 205 -17.89 -4.05 0.87
N ILE A 206 -18.89 -4.85 1.26
CA ILE A 206 -20.23 -4.88 0.65
C ILE A 206 -21.30 -4.20 1.51
N ASN A 207 -20.91 -3.48 2.56
CA ASN A 207 -21.87 -2.75 3.38
C ASN A 207 -22.59 -1.68 2.54
N LYS A 208 -23.92 -1.65 2.66
CA LYS A 208 -24.80 -0.73 1.92
C LYS A 208 -24.44 0.74 2.14
N ALA A 209 -23.80 1.08 3.26
CA ALA A 209 -23.36 2.44 3.55
C ALA A 209 -22.28 2.96 2.58
N TYR A 210 -21.49 2.05 1.98
CA TYR A 210 -20.41 2.41 1.05
C TYR A 210 -20.78 2.15 -0.42
N GLY A 211 -21.76 1.29 -0.68
CA GLY A 211 -22.26 1.02 -2.03
C GLY A 211 -21.24 0.27 -2.90
N PRO A 212 -21.36 0.34 -4.24
CA PRO A 212 -20.59 -0.48 -5.18
C PRO A 212 -19.21 0.09 -5.54
N LEU A 213 -18.83 1.25 -4.99
CA LEU A 213 -17.58 1.95 -5.29
C LEU A 213 -16.84 2.23 -3.98
N THR A 214 -15.78 1.47 -3.73
CA THR A 214 -14.91 1.58 -2.55
C THR A 214 -13.44 1.83 -2.92
N PRO A 215 -13.11 2.79 -3.83
CA PRO A 215 -11.72 3.08 -4.21
C PRO A 215 -10.81 3.48 -3.04
N PHE A 216 -11.39 3.97 -1.95
CA PHE A 216 -10.67 4.43 -0.76
C PHE A 216 -10.25 3.30 0.18
N MET A 217 -10.70 2.06 -0.08
CA MET A 217 -10.34 0.88 0.71
C MET A 217 -9.01 0.29 0.24
N ARG A 218 -8.29 -0.33 1.16
CA ARG A 218 -7.01 -1.00 0.88
C ARG A 218 -7.04 -2.39 1.48
N ILE A 219 -6.67 -3.39 0.69
CA ILE A 219 -6.62 -4.76 1.16
C ILE A 219 -5.62 -4.94 2.30
N LEU A 220 -4.57 -4.09 2.33
CA LEU A 220 -3.57 -4.01 3.38
C LEU A 220 -4.18 -3.94 4.79
N ASP A 221 -5.28 -3.20 4.93
CA ASP A 221 -5.94 -2.96 6.22
C ASP A 221 -6.70 -4.19 6.73
N SER A 222 -6.84 -5.22 5.89
CA SER A 222 -7.57 -6.46 6.18
C SER A 222 -6.66 -7.69 6.24
N MET A 223 -5.35 -7.56 6.02
CA MET A 223 -4.44 -8.69 5.91
C MET A 223 -4.13 -9.36 7.26
N LYS A 224 -4.04 -10.69 7.26
CA LYS A 224 -3.70 -11.54 8.40
C LYS A 224 -2.37 -12.24 8.12
N ALA A 225 -1.28 -11.67 8.62
CA ALA A 225 0.06 -12.20 8.40
C ALA A 225 0.31 -13.61 9.02
N TYR A 226 -0.65 -14.10 9.80
CA TYR A 226 -0.64 -15.44 10.41
C TYR A 226 -1.44 -16.48 9.62
N ASP A 227 -1.99 -16.15 8.45
CA ASP A 227 -2.81 -17.06 7.66
C ASP A 227 -2.06 -18.34 7.29
N GLY A 228 -2.59 -19.48 7.75
CA GLY A 228 -2.03 -20.81 7.51
C GLY A 228 -1.99 -21.18 6.02
N ALA A 229 -2.89 -20.63 5.19
CA ALA A 229 -2.91 -20.85 3.75
C ALA A 229 -1.58 -20.52 3.08
N THR A 230 -0.86 -19.53 3.61
CA THR A 230 0.46 -19.10 3.11
C THR A 230 1.43 -20.29 2.98
N ARG A 231 1.46 -21.20 3.95
CA ARG A 231 2.32 -22.40 3.89
C ARG A 231 1.92 -23.35 2.77
N ILE A 232 0.63 -23.52 2.56
CA ILE A 232 0.09 -24.41 1.54
C ILE A 232 0.42 -23.85 0.15
N ILE A 233 0.20 -22.55 -0.05
CA ILE A 233 0.54 -21.83 -1.28
C ILE A 233 2.05 -21.91 -1.57
N MET A 234 2.90 -21.68 -0.57
CA MET A 234 4.35 -21.81 -0.71
C MET A 234 4.80 -23.23 -1.10
N SER A 235 4.11 -24.26 -0.60
CA SER A 235 4.45 -25.65 -0.92
C SER A 235 4.22 -26.00 -2.41
N GLY A 236 3.38 -25.23 -3.10
CA GLY A 236 3.19 -25.31 -4.55
C GLY A 236 4.21 -24.50 -5.36
N GLY A 237 5.25 -23.94 -4.73
CA GLY A 237 6.28 -23.14 -5.40
C GLY A 237 5.90 -21.67 -5.64
N ILE A 238 4.76 -21.20 -5.12
CA ILE A 238 4.29 -19.82 -5.27
C ILE A 238 4.95 -18.94 -4.20
N THR A 239 5.82 -18.04 -4.63
CA THR A 239 6.63 -17.20 -3.72
C THR A 239 6.13 -15.77 -3.57
N SER A 240 5.36 -15.29 -4.54
CA SER A 240 4.75 -13.95 -4.51
C SER A 240 3.30 -14.04 -4.93
N SER A 241 2.49 -13.14 -4.39
CA SER A 241 1.10 -13.01 -4.83
C SER A 241 0.68 -11.55 -4.91
N LEU A 242 -0.23 -11.24 -5.84
CA LEU A 242 -1.00 -10.00 -5.82
C LEU A 242 -2.32 -10.27 -5.08
N ILE A 243 -2.43 -9.69 -3.90
CA ILE A 243 -3.62 -9.75 -3.06
C ILE A 243 -4.58 -8.67 -3.50
N LEU A 244 -5.79 -9.04 -3.90
CA LEU A 244 -6.80 -8.11 -4.39
C LEU A 244 -8.05 -8.20 -3.51
N PRO A 245 -8.83 -7.12 -3.40
CA PRO A 245 -10.24 -7.26 -3.04
C PRO A 245 -10.93 -8.29 -3.94
N GLY A 246 -12.06 -8.85 -3.49
CA GLY A 246 -12.87 -9.76 -4.29
C GLY A 246 -13.53 -9.09 -5.49
N SER A 247 -14.65 -9.66 -5.94
CA SER A 247 -15.40 -9.16 -7.11
C SER A 247 -16.80 -8.69 -6.73
N GLY A 248 -17.00 -8.36 -5.46
CA GLY A 248 -18.29 -7.91 -4.98
C GLY A 248 -18.68 -6.57 -5.58
N ASN A 249 -17.76 -5.61 -5.51
CA ASN A 249 -17.94 -4.21 -5.92
C ASN A 249 -17.56 -3.98 -7.39
N ILE A 250 -18.13 -2.94 -8.02
CA ILE A 250 -17.69 -2.47 -9.34
C ILE A 250 -16.25 -1.97 -9.26
N MET A 251 -15.90 -1.29 -8.17
CA MET A 251 -14.55 -0.87 -7.81
C MET A 251 -14.35 -1.21 -6.33
N GLY A 252 -13.55 -2.23 -6.03
CA GLY A 252 -13.45 -2.84 -4.71
C GLY A 252 -12.38 -2.25 -3.78
N GLY A 253 -11.42 -1.52 -4.33
CA GLY A 253 -10.32 -0.92 -3.57
C GLY A 253 -8.95 -1.42 -4.01
N GLU A 254 -7.92 -1.00 -3.28
CA GLU A 254 -6.53 -1.27 -3.65
C GLU A 254 -6.06 -2.66 -3.25
N GLY A 255 -5.35 -3.31 -4.17
CA GLY A 255 -4.58 -4.52 -3.91
C GLY A 255 -3.13 -4.23 -3.53
N THR A 256 -2.42 -5.26 -3.08
CA THR A 256 -1.00 -5.18 -2.76
C THR A 256 -0.24 -6.45 -3.12
N VAL A 257 1.03 -6.30 -3.47
CA VAL A 257 1.93 -7.41 -3.77
C VAL A 257 2.66 -7.88 -2.51
N VAL A 258 2.69 -9.18 -2.30
CA VAL A 258 3.32 -9.80 -1.12
C VAL A 258 4.36 -10.83 -1.52
N LYS A 259 5.32 -11.08 -0.64
CA LYS A 259 6.05 -12.35 -0.57
C LYS A 259 5.31 -13.30 0.34
N ASN A 260 5.05 -14.50 -0.15
CA ASN A 260 4.42 -15.56 0.63
C ASN A 260 5.48 -16.10 1.61
N VAL A 261 5.37 -15.69 2.86
CA VAL A 261 6.22 -16.12 3.97
C VAL A 261 5.41 -15.99 5.26
N LEU A 262 5.59 -16.93 6.19
CA LEU A 262 5.03 -16.80 7.52
C LEU A 262 6.03 -16.17 8.48
N LYS A 263 5.49 -15.39 9.43
CA LYS A 263 6.29 -14.70 10.43
C LYS A 263 7.34 -13.85 9.69
N ALA A 264 6.93 -12.86 8.91
CA ALA A 264 7.87 -12.04 8.15
C ALA A 264 8.72 -11.15 9.06
N GLY A 265 8.18 -10.81 10.24
CA GLY A 265 8.78 -9.90 11.21
C GLY A 265 10.20 -10.26 11.60
N GLU A 266 11.08 -9.28 11.74
CA GLU A 266 12.49 -9.44 12.15
C GLU A 266 12.64 -10.46 13.31
N LEU A 267 11.81 -10.35 14.35
CA LEU A 267 11.89 -11.16 15.56
C LEU A 267 11.08 -12.47 15.57
N GLY A 268 10.30 -12.78 14.53
CA GLY A 268 9.34 -13.89 14.65
C GLY A 268 7.91 -13.54 14.32
N GLU A 269 7.63 -12.27 14.04
CA GLU A 269 6.31 -11.70 14.26
C GLU A 269 5.43 -11.68 13.01
N TYR A 270 4.12 -11.61 13.22
CA TYR A 270 3.12 -11.49 12.17
C TYR A 270 2.92 -10.01 11.81
N VAL A 271 3.88 -9.44 11.07
CA VAL A 271 3.86 -8.05 10.63
C VAL A 271 3.43 -7.96 9.17
N VAL A 272 2.31 -7.27 8.90
CA VAL A 272 1.75 -7.12 7.55
C VAL A 272 2.69 -6.35 6.63
N GLU A 273 3.25 -5.25 7.10
CA GLU A 273 4.19 -4.41 6.32
C GLU A 273 5.41 -5.20 5.84
N GLU A 274 5.89 -6.18 6.62
CA GLU A 274 7.03 -7.03 6.25
C GLU A 274 6.66 -8.14 5.26
N LEU A 275 5.37 -8.36 4.95
CA LEU A 275 4.95 -9.23 3.84
C LEU A 275 5.07 -8.55 2.49
N LEU A 276 5.01 -7.23 2.43
CA LEU A 276 4.91 -6.48 1.18
C LEU A 276 6.15 -6.67 0.32
N LEU A 277 5.98 -7.03 -0.95
CA LEU A 277 7.12 -7.20 -1.87
C LEU A 277 8.01 -5.95 -1.91
N GLU A 278 7.41 -4.78 -1.70
CA GLU A 278 8.03 -3.46 -1.67
C GLU A 278 8.27 -2.93 -0.23
N HIS A 279 8.40 -3.83 0.75
CA HIS A 279 8.85 -3.47 2.09
C HIS A 279 10.20 -2.73 2.03
N ASN A 280 10.36 -1.69 2.86
CA ASN A 280 11.47 -0.72 2.84
C ASN A 280 11.61 0.13 1.56
N ILE A 281 10.59 0.16 0.70
CA ILE A 281 10.47 1.15 -0.38
C ILE A 281 9.54 2.28 0.11
N PRO A 282 9.85 3.57 -0.13
CA PRO A 282 8.96 4.69 0.20
C PRO A 282 7.58 4.51 -0.41
N VAL A 283 6.51 4.86 0.32
CA VAL A 283 5.11 4.58 -0.08
C VAL A 283 4.76 5.24 -1.41
N GLU A 284 5.29 6.43 -1.66
CA GLU A 284 5.11 7.21 -2.89
C GLU A 284 5.79 6.60 -4.13
N GLU A 285 6.74 5.69 -3.93
CA GLU A 285 7.47 4.94 -4.96
C GLU A 285 6.93 3.52 -5.16
N ARG A 286 5.97 3.08 -4.34
CA ARG A 286 5.35 1.75 -4.43
C ARG A 286 4.35 1.65 -5.59
N HIS A 287 4.26 0.47 -6.18
CA HIS A 287 3.22 0.19 -7.17
C HIS A 287 1.86 0.05 -6.49
N ARG A 288 0.84 0.63 -7.12
CA ARG A 288 -0.54 0.57 -6.63
C ARG A 288 -1.41 -0.16 -7.63
N TYR A 289 -2.37 -0.93 -7.12
CA TYR A 289 -3.25 -1.78 -7.92
C TYR A 289 -4.69 -1.52 -7.50
N MET A 290 -5.62 -1.35 -8.42
CA MET A 290 -7.03 -1.12 -8.12
C MET A 290 -7.88 -2.25 -8.70
N LYS A 291 -8.64 -2.94 -7.85
CA LYS A 291 -9.54 -4.02 -8.26
C LYS A 291 -10.88 -3.47 -8.73
N LEU A 292 -11.28 -3.84 -9.93
CA LEU A 292 -12.62 -3.61 -10.47
C LEU A 292 -13.28 -4.95 -10.82
N ALA A 293 -14.61 -4.91 -10.99
CA ALA A 293 -15.38 -6.04 -11.48
C ALA A 293 -16.51 -5.59 -12.42
N CYS A 294 -16.81 -6.47 -13.37
CA CYS A 294 -17.97 -6.40 -14.26
C CYS A 294 -18.80 -7.69 -14.10
N GLY A 295 -19.77 -7.93 -14.99
CA GLY A 295 -20.48 -9.20 -15.06
C GLY A 295 -21.44 -9.45 -13.89
N GLU A 296 -21.73 -10.72 -13.66
CA GLU A 296 -22.79 -11.21 -12.75
C GLU A 296 -22.60 -10.78 -11.30
N ASN A 297 -21.36 -10.83 -10.77
CA ASN A 297 -21.10 -10.65 -9.35
C ASN A 297 -21.57 -9.29 -8.80
N PRO A 298 -21.10 -8.13 -9.31
CA PRO A 298 -21.57 -6.83 -8.83
C PRO A 298 -23.04 -6.56 -9.17
N LYS A 299 -23.57 -7.14 -10.26
CA LYS A 299 -25.01 -7.04 -10.58
C LYS A 299 -25.85 -7.71 -9.51
N GLN A 300 -25.48 -8.92 -9.11
CA GLN A 300 -26.21 -9.71 -8.12
C GLN A 300 -26.18 -9.06 -6.73
N ILE A 301 -25.01 -8.58 -6.28
CA ILE A 301 -24.85 -8.03 -4.93
C ILE A 301 -25.62 -6.72 -4.75
N TYR A 302 -25.57 -5.83 -5.75
CA TYR A 302 -26.17 -4.50 -5.65
C TYR A 302 -27.53 -4.37 -6.36
N GLY A 303 -28.01 -5.44 -7.00
CA GLY A 303 -29.28 -5.42 -7.74
C GLY A 303 -29.23 -4.52 -8.98
N HIS A 304 -28.07 -4.42 -9.63
CA HIS A 304 -27.88 -3.62 -10.84
C HIS A 304 -28.05 -4.44 -12.12
N THR A 305 -28.19 -3.74 -13.24
CA THR A 305 -27.98 -4.31 -14.58
C THR A 305 -26.56 -4.02 -15.07
N SER A 306 -26.12 -4.68 -16.16
CA SER A 306 -24.82 -4.36 -16.78
C SER A 306 -24.74 -2.88 -17.21
N MET A 307 -25.85 -2.30 -17.69
CA MET A 307 -25.94 -0.87 -18.01
C MET A 307 -25.75 0.01 -16.76
N GLY A 308 -26.35 -0.39 -15.64
CA GLY A 308 -26.20 0.30 -14.36
C GLY A 308 -24.75 0.31 -13.89
N ASN A 309 -24.07 -0.85 -13.92
CA ASN A 309 -22.66 -0.93 -13.55
C ASN A 309 -21.78 -0.04 -14.43
N ALA A 310 -22.00 -0.05 -15.75
CA ALA A 310 -21.26 0.78 -16.69
C ALA A 310 -21.48 2.29 -16.44
N TYR A 311 -22.72 2.71 -16.14
CA TYR A 311 -23.02 4.11 -15.81
C TYR A 311 -22.35 4.54 -14.51
N ILE A 312 -22.44 3.72 -13.45
CA ILE A 312 -21.85 4.03 -12.14
C ILE A 312 -20.33 4.19 -12.25
N LEU A 313 -19.66 3.30 -12.99
CA LEU A 313 -18.23 3.42 -13.23
C LEU A 313 -17.88 4.68 -14.04
N ARG A 314 -18.65 4.98 -15.08
CA ARG A 314 -18.46 6.19 -15.90
C ARG A 314 -18.62 7.46 -15.07
N ASP A 315 -19.63 7.53 -14.22
CA ASP A 315 -19.87 8.66 -13.31
C ASP A 315 -18.70 8.86 -12.32
N GLN A 316 -18.15 7.77 -11.78
CA GLN A 316 -16.98 7.83 -10.91
C GLN A 316 -15.75 8.41 -11.64
N PHE A 317 -15.48 7.96 -12.87
CA PHE A 317 -14.38 8.53 -13.66
C PHE A 317 -14.64 9.99 -14.06
N ALA A 318 -15.89 10.37 -14.35
CA ALA A 318 -16.23 11.77 -14.62
C ALA A 318 -15.95 12.68 -13.42
N LYS A 319 -16.34 12.26 -12.21
CA LYS A 319 -16.05 12.97 -10.96
C LYS A 319 -14.55 13.07 -10.71
N ALA A 320 -13.83 11.96 -10.88
CA ALA A 320 -12.37 11.93 -10.73
C ALA A 320 -11.67 12.83 -11.75
N LYS A 321 -12.15 12.91 -13.00
CA LYS A 321 -11.58 13.78 -14.04
C LYS A 321 -11.76 15.27 -13.71
N GLU A 322 -12.90 15.67 -13.17
CA GLU A 322 -13.08 17.05 -12.69
C GLU A 322 -12.19 17.35 -11.48
N HIS A 323 -12.03 16.38 -10.56
CA HIS A 323 -11.14 16.55 -9.41
C HIS A 323 -9.66 16.63 -9.83
N LEU A 324 -9.24 15.81 -10.79
CA LEU A 324 -7.93 15.85 -11.44
C LEU A 324 -7.63 17.25 -11.99
N ARG A 325 -8.58 17.87 -12.71
CA ARG A 325 -8.42 19.22 -13.26
C ARG A 325 -8.16 20.26 -12.17
N LYS A 326 -8.88 20.18 -11.04
CA LYS A 326 -8.66 21.07 -9.88
C LYS A 326 -7.27 20.89 -9.27
N GLN A 327 -6.79 19.66 -9.18
CA GLN A 327 -5.44 19.37 -8.70
C GLN A 327 -4.37 19.92 -9.64
N ASP A 328 -4.54 19.75 -10.95
CA ASP A 328 -3.59 20.24 -11.94
C ASP A 328 -3.52 21.77 -11.94
N GLU A 329 -4.67 22.46 -11.94
CA GLU A 329 -4.73 23.93 -11.81
C GLU A 329 -4.07 24.44 -10.53
N TYR A 330 -4.28 23.74 -9.40
CA TYR A 330 -3.62 24.08 -8.14
C TYR A 330 -2.10 23.93 -8.26
N CYS A 331 -1.61 22.83 -8.84
CA CYS A 331 -0.19 22.56 -9.00
C CYS A 331 0.50 23.51 -9.99
N GLU A 332 -0.18 23.95 -11.05
CA GLU A 332 0.29 25.04 -11.92
C GLU A 332 0.41 26.35 -11.15
N GLY A 333 -0.57 26.66 -10.31
CA GLY A 333 -0.56 27.81 -9.40
C GLY A 333 0.65 27.77 -8.46
N VAL A 334 0.89 26.63 -7.80
CA VAL A 334 2.05 26.41 -6.92
C VAL A 334 3.35 26.64 -7.70
N ALA A 335 3.50 26.01 -8.87
CA ALA A 335 4.70 26.16 -9.69
C ALA A 335 4.98 27.62 -10.09
N SER A 336 3.95 28.40 -10.40
CA SER A 336 4.07 29.82 -10.73
C SER A 336 4.54 30.70 -9.55
N MET A 337 4.29 30.23 -8.32
CA MET A 337 4.62 30.93 -7.07
C MET A 337 5.94 30.47 -6.45
N SER A 338 6.49 29.31 -6.82
CA SER A 338 7.67 28.72 -6.19
C SER A 338 8.90 29.64 -6.17
N ALA A 339 9.11 30.41 -7.24
CA ALA A 339 10.23 31.37 -7.37
C ALA A 339 9.87 32.81 -6.90
N ARG A 340 8.70 33.01 -6.29
CA ARG A 340 8.23 34.33 -5.83
C ARG A 340 8.59 34.58 -4.37
N SER A 341 8.37 35.80 -3.90
CA SER A 341 8.60 36.18 -2.51
C SER A 341 7.68 35.42 -1.56
N ASP A 342 8.10 35.27 -0.30
CA ASP A 342 7.30 34.59 0.72
C ASP A 342 5.95 35.27 0.96
N GLU A 343 5.87 36.60 0.82
CA GLU A 343 4.59 37.32 0.89
C GLU A 343 3.58 36.84 -0.17
N LEU A 344 4.06 36.58 -1.40
CA LEU A 344 3.20 36.09 -2.48
C LEU A 344 2.80 34.62 -2.26
N LYS A 345 3.70 33.79 -1.73
CA LYS A 345 3.37 32.40 -1.34
C LYS A 345 2.32 32.36 -0.24
N LEU A 346 2.47 33.21 0.79
CA LEU A 346 1.51 33.36 1.88
C LEU A 346 0.13 33.78 1.36
N ARG A 347 0.10 34.73 0.42
CA ARG A 347 -1.13 35.19 -0.22
C ARG A 347 -1.78 34.07 -1.04
N PHE A 348 -1.00 33.32 -1.80
CA PHE A 348 -1.47 32.17 -2.56
C PHE A 348 -2.17 31.15 -1.65
N VAL A 349 -1.52 30.70 -0.57
CA VAL A 349 -2.12 29.74 0.37
C VAL A 349 -3.37 30.31 1.04
N LYS A 350 -3.38 31.62 1.34
CA LYS A 350 -4.55 32.30 1.92
C LYS A 350 -5.75 32.32 0.97
N GLU A 351 -5.52 32.54 -0.33
CA GLU A 351 -6.58 32.68 -1.34
C GLU A 351 -7.03 31.34 -1.91
N ARG A 352 -6.10 30.42 -2.15
CA ARG A 352 -6.35 29.11 -2.80
C ARG A 352 -6.55 27.96 -1.82
N GLY A 353 -6.07 28.11 -0.58
CA GLY A 353 -6.14 27.04 0.42
C GLY A 353 -5.12 25.92 0.19
N ASP A 354 -5.45 24.74 0.68
CA ASP A 354 -4.66 23.52 0.55
C ASP A 354 -4.84 22.84 -0.80
N PHE A 355 -3.97 21.88 -1.09
CA PHE A 355 -4.13 20.98 -2.21
C PHE A 355 -5.53 20.34 -2.15
N PRO A 356 -6.30 20.33 -3.26
CA PRO A 356 -7.64 19.76 -3.27
C PRO A 356 -7.55 18.24 -3.24
N ALA A 357 -7.47 17.68 -2.03
CA ALA A 357 -7.50 16.24 -1.78
C ALA A 357 -8.93 15.74 -1.54
N ASP A 358 -9.26 14.60 -2.11
CA ASP A 358 -10.49 13.85 -1.81
C ASP A 358 -10.14 12.37 -1.73
N LEU A 359 -10.19 11.82 -0.51
CA LEU A 359 -9.83 10.42 -0.26
C LEU A 359 -10.69 9.44 -1.08
N SER A 360 -11.95 9.78 -1.35
CA SER A 360 -12.87 8.93 -2.10
C SER A 360 -12.56 8.89 -3.60
N LEU A 361 -11.81 9.87 -4.11
CA LEU A 361 -11.43 9.96 -5.52
C LEU A 361 -9.93 9.72 -5.75
N GLU A 362 -9.12 9.68 -4.69
CA GLU A 362 -7.65 9.67 -4.77
C GLU A 362 -7.12 8.54 -5.65
N SER A 363 -7.51 7.29 -5.41
CA SER A 363 -7.10 6.16 -6.25
C SER A 363 -7.66 6.22 -7.67
N THR A 364 -8.89 6.73 -7.85
CA THR A 364 -9.47 6.88 -9.20
C THR A 364 -8.72 7.93 -10.00
N VAL A 365 -8.33 9.05 -9.38
CA VAL A 365 -7.44 10.06 -9.97
C VAL A 365 -6.06 9.46 -10.24
N GLY A 366 -5.55 8.63 -9.34
CA GLY A 366 -4.33 7.85 -9.55
C GLY A 366 -4.39 6.98 -10.80
N MET A 367 -5.54 6.35 -11.10
CA MET A 367 -5.75 5.60 -12.34
C MET A 367 -5.72 6.52 -13.57
N LEU A 368 -6.38 7.69 -13.52
CA LEU A 368 -6.36 8.68 -14.60
C LEU A 368 -4.93 9.20 -14.89
N ARG A 369 -4.10 9.32 -13.86
CA ARG A 369 -2.69 9.69 -13.99
C ARG A 369 -1.79 8.53 -14.44
N GLY A 370 -2.29 7.30 -14.50
CA GLY A 370 -1.51 6.10 -14.79
C GLY A 370 -0.61 5.62 -13.64
N ARG A 371 -0.87 6.09 -12.40
CA ARG A 371 -0.12 5.70 -11.19
C ARG A 371 -0.71 4.50 -10.45
N VAL A 372 -1.96 4.13 -10.76
CA VAL A 372 -2.66 2.99 -10.17
C VAL A 372 -3.07 2.03 -11.27
N ALA A 373 -2.54 0.80 -11.23
CA ALA A 373 -2.77 -0.21 -12.24
C ALA A 373 -4.13 -0.89 -12.06
N MET A 374 -4.96 -0.83 -13.09
CA MET A 374 -6.31 -1.41 -13.08
C MET A 374 -6.28 -2.94 -13.25
N GLN A 375 -6.82 -3.67 -12.28
CA GLN A 375 -6.95 -5.12 -12.26
C GLN A 375 -8.45 -5.47 -12.30
N ASN A 376 -8.95 -6.06 -13.38
CA ASN A 376 -10.38 -6.12 -13.60
C ASN A 376 -10.93 -7.56 -13.71
N HIS A 377 -11.87 -7.93 -12.85
CA HIS A 377 -12.62 -9.18 -12.93
C HIS A 377 -13.67 -9.10 -14.03
N CYS A 378 -13.54 -9.92 -15.07
CA CYS A 378 -14.54 -10.08 -16.13
C CYS A 378 -14.47 -11.47 -16.73
N TYR A 379 -15.56 -11.93 -17.34
CA TYR A 379 -15.61 -13.23 -17.97
C TYR A 379 -16.01 -13.18 -19.44
N LEU A 380 -17.06 -12.40 -19.76
CA LEU A 380 -17.70 -12.41 -21.07
C LEU A 380 -17.12 -11.37 -22.04
N PRO A 381 -17.16 -11.64 -23.37
CA PRO A 381 -16.73 -10.71 -24.40
C PRO A 381 -17.30 -9.29 -24.30
N GLU A 382 -18.61 -9.16 -24.12
CA GLU A 382 -19.32 -7.87 -24.05
C GLU A 382 -18.93 -7.05 -22.82
N ASP A 383 -18.56 -7.73 -21.74
CA ASP A 383 -18.10 -7.08 -20.52
C ASP A 383 -16.66 -6.55 -20.67
N PHE A 384 -15.78 -7.30 -21.34
CA PHE A 384 -14.45 -6.80 -21.71
C PHE A 384 -14.56 -5.56 -22.59
N GLU A 385 -15.38 -5.63 -23.64
CA GLU A 385 -15.57 -4.52 -24.58
C GLU A 385 -16.15 -3.29 -23.87
N THR A 386 -17.17 -3.48 -23.02
CA THR A 386 -17.75 -2.40 -22.22
C THR A 386 -16.71 -1.77 -21.32
N MET A 387 -15.89 -2.57 -20.64
CA MET A 387 -14.86 -2.05 -19.76
C MET A 387 -13.82 -1.24 -20.53
N LEU A 388 -13.30 -1.78 -21.64
CA LEU A 388 -12.29 -1.11 -22.46
C LEU A 388 -12.84 0.20 -23.07
N ARG A 389 -14.10 0.21 -23.50
CA ARG A 389 -14.76 1.43 -23.97
C ARG A 389 -14.88 2.47 -22.87
N VAL A 390 -15.43 2.11 -21.71
CA VAL A 390 -15.60 3.04 -20.58
C VAL A 390 -14.26 3.58 -20.13
N THR A 391 -13.24 2.74 -19.94
CA THR A 391 -11.93 3.21 -19.48
C THR A 391 -11.23 4.03 -20.56
N GLY A 392 -11.42 3.68 -21.84
CA GLY A 392 -10.94 4.42 -23.00
C GLY A 392 -11.48 5.84 -23.09
N GLU A 393 -12.74 6.09 -22.71
CA GLU A 393 -13.34 7.45 -22.63
C GLU A 393 -12.52 8.40 -21.71
N TYR A 394 -11.77 7.84 -20.75
CA TYR A 394 -10.98 8.58 -19.76
C TYR A 394 -9.47 8.37 -19.87
N GLY A 395 -8.99 7.61 -20.86
CA GLY A 395 -7.57 7.30 -21.01
C GLY A 395 -7.02 6.35 -19.93
N VAL A 396 -7.88 5.58 -19.26
CA VAL A 396 -7.47 4.59 -18.27
C VAL A 396 -7.19 3.27 -18.96
N ARG A 397 -6.01 2.69 -18.69
CA ARG A 397 -5.58 1.41 -19.25
C ARG A 397 -5.90 0.27 -18.30
N VAL A 398 -6.60 -0.74 -18.82
CA VAL A 398 -6.79 -2.02 -18.13
C VAL A 398 -5.48 -2.80 -18.16
N ARG A 399 -4.91 -3.14 -17.00
CA ARG A 399 -3.65 -3.89 -16.94
C ARG A 399 -3.85 -5.39 -17.13
N ALA A 400 -4.88 -5.94 -16.50
CA ALA A 400 -5.27 -7.32 -16.71
C ALA A 400 -6.77 -7.53 -16.57
N PHE A 401 -7.30 -8.47 -17.36
CA PHE A 401 -8.58 -9.09 -17.09
C PHE A 401 -8.36 -10.41 -16.35
N HIS A 402 -9.05 -10.55 -15.22
CA HIS A 402 -8.97 -11.69 -14.33
C HIS A 402 -10.13 -12.63 -14.56
N HIS A 403 -9.87 -13.93 -14.38
CA HIS A 403 -10.71 -15.06 -14.77
C HIS A 403 -10.82 -15.15 -16.28
N ALA A 404 -11.51 -14.20 -16.91
CA ALA A 404 -11.52 -13.97 -18.34
C ALA A 404 -11.70 -15.24 -19.18
N LEU A 405 -12.59 -16.13 -18.71
CA LEU A 405 -12.73 -17.49 -19.21
C LEU A 405 -13.16 -17.56 -20.67
N GLU A 406 -13.78 -16.50 -21.21
CA GLU A 406 -14.24 -16.42 -22.60
C GLU A 406 -13.42 -15.44 -23.45
N ALA A 407 -12.29 -14.91 -22.93
CA ALA A 407 -11.41 -14.02 -23.68
C ALA A 407 -10.87 -14.63 -24.98
N TRP A 408 -10.72 -15.96 -25.02
CA TRP A 408 -10.25 -16.71 -26.19
C TRP A 408 -11.16 -16.57 -27.42
N GLN A 409 -12.42 -16.16 -27.24
CA GLN A 409 -13.35 -15.92 -28.33
C GLN A 409 -13.10 -14.60 -29.04
N VAL A 410 -12.40 -13.66 -28.41
CA VAL A 410 -12.25 -12.27 -28.86
C VAL A 410 -10.82 -11.71 -28.80
N PRO A 411 -9.76 -12.46 -29.17
CA PRO A 411 -8.38 -12.00 -29.09
C PRO A 411 -8.12 -10.74 -29.93
N GLU A 412 -8.75 -10.61 -31.10
CA GLU A 412 -8.59 -9.43 -31.97
C GLU A 412 -9.25 -8.18 -31.39
N MET A 413 -10.41 -8.31 -30.75
CA MET A 413 -11.06 -7.19 -30.04
C MET A 413 -10.17 -6.74 -28.87
N LEU A 414 -9.63 -7.69 -28.10
CA LEU A 414 -8.71 -7.39 -27.01
C LEU A 414 -7.45 -6.67 -27.49
N LYS A 415 -6.89 -7.01 -28.66
CA LYS A 415 -5.78 -6.26 -29.27
C LYS A 415 -6.18 -4.88 -29.76
N ALA A 416 -7.35 -4.75 -30.37
CA ALA A 416 -7.82 -3.49 -30.95
C ALA A 416 -8.12 -2.43 -29.87
N TYR A 417 -8.69 -2.87 -28.73
CA TYR A 417 -9.10 -1.97 -27.66
C TYR A 417 -8.14 -1.96 -26.46
N GLY A 418 -7.43 -3.06 -26.20
CA GLY A 418 -6.58 -3.26 -25.03
C GLY A 418 -5.10 -3.18 -25.37
N GLU A 419 -4.46 -2.07 -25.03
CA GLU A 419 -3.01 -1.94 -25.15
C GLU A 419 -2.30 -2.73 -24.03
N ASN A 420 -1.62 -3.83 -24.41
CA ASN A 420 -0.80 -4.65 -23.51
C ASN A 420 -1.57 -5.16 -22.27
N VAL A 421 -2.80 -5.62 -22.49
CA VAL A 421 -3.65 -6.25 -21.47
C VAL A 421 -3.27 -7.72 -21.28
N THR A 422 -3.09 -8.14 -20.03
CA THR A 422 -2.84 -9.55 -19.68
C THR A 422 -4.16 -10.26 -19.38
N ILE A 423 -4.29 -11.50 -19.84
CA ILE A 423 -5.40 -12.39 -19.46
C ILE A 423 -4.94 -13.32 -18.33
N ALA A 424 -5.43 -13.06 -17.12
CA ALA A 424 -5.14 -13.86 -15.93
C ALA A 424 -6.25 -14.91 -15.73
N THR A 425 -6.05 -16.12 -16.25
CA THR A 425 -7.07 -17.17 -16.34
C THR A 425 -6.79 -18.36 -15.42
N PHE A 426 -7.70 -19.33 -15.43
CA PHE A 426 -7.56 -20.61 -14.74
C PHE A 426 -7.07 -21.69 -15.70
N ALA A 427 -6.43 -22.72 -15.14
CA ALA A 427 -6.12 -23.95 -15.90
C ALA A 427 -7.41 -24.72 -16.25
N GLU A 428 -8.29 -24.96 -15.27
CA GLU A 428 -9.50 -25.78 -15.46
C GLU A 428 -10.78 -25.29 -14.75
N PHE A 429 -10.72 -24.26 -13.89
CA PHE A 429 -11.85 -23.87 -13.04
C PHE A 429 -12.98 -23.15 -13.83
N SER A 430 -14.15 -23.79 -13.90
CA SER A 430 -15.28 -23.38 -14.76
C SER A 430 -16.63 -23.98 -14.32
N LEU A 431 -17.72 -23.68 -15.05
CA LEU A 431 -19.07 -24.27 -14.89
C LEU A 431 -19.83 -23.93 -13.59
N TYR A 432 -19.41 -22.94 -12.81
CA TYR A 432 -20.04 -22.56 -11.54
C TYR A 432 -21.02 -21.36 -11.64
N LYS A 433 -21.08 -20.69 -12.79
CA LYS A 433 -22.02 -19.61 -13.13
C LYS A 433 -22.10 -19.44 -14.65
N PHE A 434 -23.13 -18.73 -15.17
CA PHE A 434 -23.35 -18.63 -16.62
C PHE A 434 -22.13 -18.05 -17.33
N GLU A 435 -21.57 -16.95 -16.81
CA GLU A 435 -20.36 -16.33 -17.34
C GLU A 435 -19.09 -17.20 -17.21
N ALA A 436 -19.17 -18.40 -16.63
CA ALA A 436 -18.07 -19.37 -16.57
C ALA A 436 -18.34 -20.64 -17.41
N TYR A 437 -19.32 -20.63 -18.31
CA TYR A 437 -19.75 -21.83 -19.04
C TYR A 437 -18.89 -22.12 -20.27
N ALA A 438 -18.51 -21.12 -21.09
CA ALA A 438 -17.73 -21.37 -22.30
C ALA A 438 -16.22 -21.26 -22.08
N SER A 439 -15.74 -21.69 -20.90
CA SER A 439 -14.30 -21.86 -20.66
C SER A 439 -13.71 -22.90 -21.63
N SER A 440 -12.48 -22.70 -22.07
CA SER A 440 -11.78 -23.64 -22.95
C SER A 440 -10.40 -23.97 -22.39
N LEU A 441 -10.03 -25.26 -22.35
CA LEU A 441 -8.66 -25.69 -22.03
C LEU A 441 -7.65 -25.21 -23.08
N SER A 442 -8.11 -24.89 -24.29
CA SER A 442 -7.28 -24.29 -25.34
C SER A 442 -7.20 -22.78 -25.27
N ALA A 443 -7.90 -22.12 -24.32
CA ALA A 443 -8.00 -20.67 -24.25
C ALA A 443 -6.63 -19.98 -24.19
N SER A 444 -5.76 -20.43 -23.29
CA SER A 444 -4.42 -19.86 -23.11
C SER A 444 -3.56 -19.99 -24.37
N ARG A 445 -3.63 -21.13 -25.06
CA ARG A 445 -2.93 -21.36 -26.33
C ARG A 445 -3.44 -20.41 -27.41
N ILE A 446 -4.76 -20.32 -27.60
CA ILE A 446 -5.37 -19.44 -28.61
C ILE A 446 -4.96 -17.98 -28.36
N LEU A 447 -5.08 -17.52 -27.12
CA LEU A 447 -4.69 -16.16 -26.75
C LEU A 447 -3.20 -15.90 -27.03
N ASN A 448 -2.32 -16.82 -26.66
CA ASN A 448 -0.88 -16.70 -26.89
C ASN A 448 -0.52 -16.71 -28.39
N GLU A 449 -1.12 -17.60 -29.19
CA GLU A 449 -0.94 -17.65 -30.66
C GLU A 449 -1.38 -16.33 -31.33
N HIS A 450 -2.34 -15.62 -30.74
CA HIS A 450 -2.77 -14.29 -31.19
C HIS A 450 -1.96 -13.14 -30.60
N GLY A 451 -0.91 -13.41 -29.79
CA GLY A 451 -0.03 -12.41 -29.19
C GLY A 451 -0.60 -11.72 -27.94
N ILE A 452 -1.63 -12.29 -27.30
CA ILE A 452 -2.17 -11.80 -26.04
C ILE A 452 -1.37 -12.42 -24.87
N PRO A 453 -0.78 -11.63 -23.96
CA PRO A 453 -0.12 -12.16 -22.77
C PRO A 453 -1.11 -12.91 -21.87
N VAL A 454 -0.75 -14.12 -21.46
CA VAL A 454 -1.56 -14.96 -20.56
C VAL A 454 -0.79 -15.26 -19.29
N ALA A 455 -1.48 -15.27 -18.16
CA ALA A 455 -0.99 -15.77 -16.90
C ALA A 455 -2.02 -16.72 -16.28
N PHE A 456 -1.54 -17.76 -15.60
CA PHE A 456 -2.39 -18.58 -14.75
C PHE A 456 -2.38 -18.04 -13.33
N LYS A 457 -3.55 -18.02 -12.69
CA LYS A 457 -3.72 -17.54 -11.32
C LYS A 457 -4.61 -18.48 -10.50
N SER A 458 -4.51 -18.40 -9.17
CA SER A 458 -5.19 -19.36 -8.30
C SER A 458 -6.62 -18.93 -7.95
N ASP A 459 -6.87 -17.62 -7.79
CA ASP A 459 -8.08 -17.11 -7.12
C ASP A 459 -8.28 -17.72 -5.72
N HIS A 460 -7.17 -17.99 -5.02
CA HIS A 460 -7.19 -18.69 -3.74
C HIS A 460 -8.07 -17.94 -2.74
N VAL A 461 -9.13 -18.61 -2.30
CA VAL A 461 -9.97 -18.24 -1.15
C VAL A 461 -10.20 -19.49 -0.33
N ALA A 462 -10.07 -19.38 1.00
CA ALA A 462 -10.57 -20.36 1.95
C ALA A 462 -10.27 -21.84 1.60
N GLU A 463 -11.06 -22.76 2.16
CA GLU A 463 -10.79 -24.21 2.11
C GLU A 463 -10.89 -24.86 0.72
N GLU A 464 -11.64 -24.23 -0.18
CA GLU A 464 -12.09 -24.88 -1.41
C GLU A 464 -11.14 -24.67 -2.60
N ARG A 465 -10.18 -23.73 -2.51
CA ARG A 465 -9.36 -23.28 -3.67
C ARG A 465 -7.85 -23.34 -3.41
N VAL A 466 -7.36 -24.52 -3.04
CA VAL A 466 -5.97 -24.74 -2.57
C VAL A 466 -4.89 -24.70 -3.65
N SER A 467 -5.19 -24.88 -4.93
CA SER A 467 -4.14 -25.18 -5.92
C SER A 467 -4.21 -24.33 -7.19
N LEU A 468 -3.09 -23.70 -7.55
CA LEU A 468 -2.83 -23.19 -8.90
C LEU A 468 -2.84 -24.32 -9.94
N PHE A 469 -2.39 -25.52 -9.52
CA PHE A 469 -2.37 -26.74 -10.31
C PHE A 469 -2.86 -27.90 -9.43
N ARG A 470 -4.09 -28.38 -9.65
CA ARG A 470 -4.66 -29.45 -8.81
C ARG A 470 -4.04 -30.82 -9.16
N ARG A 471 -3.25 -30.89 -10.24
CA ARG A 471 -2.55 -32.08 -10.71
C ARG A 471 -1.15 -31.75 -11.20
N VAL A 472 -0.16 -32.53 -10.74
CA VAL A 472 1.26 -32.46 -11.12
C VAL A 472 1.48 -32.59 -12.65
N ASP A 473 0.49 -33.07 -13.40
CA ASP A 473 0.54 -33.18 -14.85
C ASP A 473 0.43 -31.83 -15.60
N GLU A 474 0.04 -30.74 -14.95
CA GLU A 474 -0.19 -29.43 -15.60
C GLU A 474 1.09 -28.61 -15.82
N LEU A 475 2.19 -28.93 -15.11
CA LEU A 475 3.50 -28.34 -15.39
C LEU A 475 4.03 -28.69 -16.79
N LYS A 476 3.56 -29.80 -17.40
CA LYS A 476 3.91 -30.16 -18.78
C LYS A 476 3.23 -29.27 -19.83
N LEU A 477 2.11 -28.64 -19.50
CA LEU A 477 1.38 -27.75 -20.41
C LEU A 477 1.97 -26.32 -20.45
N MET A 478 2.83 -25.96 -19.50
CA MET A 478 3.60 -24.71 -19.54
C MET A 478 4.93 -24.84 -20.30
N ALA A 479 5.38 -26.07 -20.58
CA ALA A 479 6.65 -26.37 -21.24
C ALA A 479 6.51 -26.70 -22.74
N LEU A 480 5.32 -26.49 -23.31
CA LEU A 480 4.98 -26.63 -24.74
C LEU A 480 4.20 -25.38 -25.17
#